data_AF-A0A0A0EYI4-F1
#
_entry.id   AF-A0A0A0EYI4-F1
#
_cell.length_a   1.000
_cell.length_b   1.000
_cell.length_c   1.000
_cell.angle_alpha   90.00
_cell.angle_beta   90.00
_cell.angle_gamma   90.00
#
_symmetry.space_group_name_H-M   'P 1'
#
loop_
_entity.id
_entity.type
_entity.pdbx_description
1 polymer ?
#
loop_
_entity_poly.entity_id
_entity_poly.type
_entity_poly.pdbx_seq_one_letter_code
_entity_poly.pdbx_strand_id
1 'polypeptide(L)'
;MPVAAAPGYVDFDRELRYWRSHYPESEFCRPGLSYEDYEPALKLGINVFLHGHGSSFEEQDDELADAYYRTRGASPLDWNEARPAAAAAWQRMGGKSIAA
;
A
#
# COMPACT_ATOMS: atom_id res chain seq x y z
N MET A 1 14.43 -27.33 -1.19
CA MET A 1 15.48 -26.38 -0.75
C MET A 1 14.76 -25.15 -0.20
N PRO A 2 14.91 -24.78 1.09
CA PRO A 2 14.37 -23.51 1.58
C PRO A 2 15.32 -22.39 1.13
N VAL A 3 14.81 -21.44 0.34
CA VAL A 3 15.56 -20.22 0.04
C VAL A 3 15.64 -19.40 1.32
N ALA A 4 16.85 -19.21 1.85
CA ALA A 4 17.11 -18.28 2.93
C ALA A 4 16.81 -16.88 2.40
N ALA A 5 15.78 -16.22 2.94
CA ALA A 5 15.48 -14.83 2.66
C ALA A 5 16.68 -13.96 3.07
N ALA A 6 17.26 -13.25 2.11
CA ALA A 6 18.36 -12.33 2.35
C ALA A 6 17.89 -11.19 3.27
N PRO A 7 18.75 -10.70 4.19
CA PRO A 7 18.37 -9.62 5.10
C PRO A 7 18.30 -8.29 4.33
N GLY A 8 17.12 -7.65 4.36
CA GLY A 8 16.99 -6.21 4.09
C GLY A 8 16.23 -5.79 2.83
N TYR A 9 15.73 -6.72 2.00
CA TYR A 9 14.82 -6.34 0.91
C TYR A 9 13.38 -6.45 1.41
N VAL A 10 12.64 -5.34 1.41
CA VAL A 10 11.20 -5.38 1.61
C VAL A 10 10.62 -6.07 0.37
N ASP A 11 10.21 -7.33 0.52
CA ASP A 11 9.65 -8.14 -0.55
C ASP A 11 8.24 -7.65 -0.89
N PHE A 12 8.11 -6.93 -2.00
CA PHE A 12 6.83 -6.42 -2.51
C PHE A 12 5.74 -7.50 -2.58
N ASP A 13 6.08 -8.69 -3.10
CA ASP A 13 5.17 -9.83 -3.22
C ASP A 13 4.72 -10.36 -1.85
N ARG A 14 5.64 -10.38 -0.87
CA ARG A 14 5.35 -10.84 0.49
C ARG A 14 4.35 -9.92 1.19
N GLU A 15 4.51 -8.61 1.02
CA GLU A 15 3.59 -7.63 1.60
C GLU A 15 2.22 -7.68 0.92
N LEU A 16 2.17 -7.83 -0.41
CA LEU A 16 0.90 -8.04 -1.11
C LEU A 16 0.18 -9.30 -0.64
N ARG A 17 0.90 -10.40 -0.45
CA ARG A 17 0.33 -11.64 0.08
C ARG A 17 -0.21 -11.47 1.50
N TYR A 18 0.49 -10.71 2.35
CA TYR A 18 -0.02 -10.36 3.68
C TYR A 18 -1.34 -9.58 3.58
N TRP A 19 -1.35 -8.52 2.77
CA TRP A 19 -2.55 -7.71 2.59
C TRP A 19 -3.70 -8.51 2.00
N ARG A 20 -3.45 -9.48 1.12
CA ARG A 20 -4.50 -10.35 0.58
C ARG A 20 -5.26 -11.14 1.66
N SER A 21 -4.61 -11.46 2.77
CA SER A 21 -5.24 -12.12 3.92
C SER A 21 -5.79 -11.15 4.97
N HIS A 22 -5.20 -9.96 5.12
CA HIS A 22 -5.52 -9.00 6.19
C HIS A 22 -6.30 -7.76 5.76
N TYR A 23 -6.44 -7.49 4.47
CA TYR A 23 -7.30 -6.41 3.97
C TYR A 23 -8.74 -6.48 4.49
N PRO A 24 -9.41 -7.65 4.66
CA PRO A 24 -10.80 -7.66 5.11
C PRO A 24 -10.95 -7.27 6.58
N GLU A 25 -9.87 -7.36 7.36
CA GLU A 25 -9.83 -6.95 8.78
C GLU A 25 -9.45 -5.47 8.93
N SER A 26 -9.11 -4.80 7.83
CA SER A 26 -8.61 -3.43 7.86
C SER A 26 -9.74 -2.41 7.83
N GLU A 27 -9.54 -1.27 8.51
CA GLU A 27 -10.54 -0.21 8.65
C GLU A 27 -10.94 0.45 7.32
N PHE A 28 -10.06 0.37 6.31
CA PHE A 28 -10.32 0.88 4.96
C PHE A 28 -11.14 -0.08 4.09
N CYS A 29 -11.37 -1.31 4.54
CA CYS A 29 -12.12 -2.30 3.77
C CYS A 29 -13.61 -1.97 3.79
N ARG A 30 -14.19 -1.87 2.59
CA ARG A 30 -15.62 -1.63 2.41
C ARG A 30 -16.33 -2.93 2.03
N PRO A 31 -17.55 -3.15 2.52
CA PRO A 31 -18.34 -4.29 2.11
C PRO A 31 -18.65 -4.22 0.62
N GLY A 32 -18.44 -5.34 -0.10
CA GLY A 32 -18.72 -5.45 -1.53
C GLY A 32 -17.53 -5.20 -2.46
N LEU A 33 -16.36 -4.87 -1.92
CA LEU A 33 -15.12 -4.74 -2.69
C LEU A 33 -14.18 -5.92 -2.43
N SER A 34 -13.43 -6.29 -3.46
CA SER A 34 -12.48 -7.40 -3.45
C SER A 34 -11.06 -6.88 -3.30
N TYR A 35 -10.13 -7.78 -2.95
CA TYR A 35 -8.71 -7.44 -2.86
C TYR A 35 -8.18 -6.76 -4.15
N GLU A 36 -8.63 -7.20 -5.31
CA GLU A 36 -8.23 -6.66 -6.63
C GLU A 36 -8.53 -5.16 -6.77
N ASP A 37 -9.59 -4.67 -6.13
CA ASP A 37 -9.96 -3.25 -6.14
C ASP A 37 -8.95 -2.41 -5.34
N TYR A 38 -8.40 -2.99 -4.26
CA TYR A 38 -7.44 -2.36 -3.35
C TYR A 38 -5.98 -2.60 -3.74
N GLU A 39 -5.71 -3.66 -4.51
CA GLU A 39 -4.38 -4.05 -4.95
C GLU A 39 -3.55 -2.87 -5.50
N PRO A 40 -4.05 -2.04 -6.45
CA PRO A 40 -3.25 -0.92 -6.95
C PRO A 40 -2.91 0.12 -5.89
N ALA A 41 -3.79 0.35 -4.90
CA ALA A 41 -3.53 1.29 -3.82
C ALA A 41 -2.46 0.76 -2.86
N LEU A 42 -2.57 -0.52 -2.49
CA LEU A 42 -1.58 -1.20 -1.65
C LEU A 42 -0.21 -1.22 -2.33
N LYS A 43 -0.17 -1.57 -3.63
CA LYS A 43 1.04 -1.53 -4.45
C LYS A 43 1.66 -0.13 -4.47
N LEU A 44 0.84 0.91 -4.62
CA LEU A 44 1.31 2.29 -4.60
C LEU A 44 1.95 2.63 -3.25
N GLY A 45 1.28 2.36 -2.14
CA GLY A 45 1.83 2.60 -0.80
C GLY A 45 3.15 1.87 -0.53
N ILE A 46 3.24 0.62 -1.00
CA ILE A 46 4.48 -0.18 -0.91
C ILE A 46 5.59 0.47 -1.75
N ASN A 47 5.27 0.84 -3.00
CA ASN A 47 6.21 1.48 -3.91
C ASN A 47 6.75 2.80 -3.35
N VAL A 48 5.87 3.61 -2.76
CA VAL A 48 6.25 4.90 -2.14
C VAL A 48 7.22 4.69 -1.00
N PHE A 49 7.02 3.68 -0.16
CA PHE A 49 7.98 3.43 0.91
C PHE A 49 9.34 2.93 0.37
N LEU A 50 9.32 2.07 -0.65
CA LEU A 50 10.52 1.54 -1.27
C LEU A 50 11.36 2.61 -1.98
N HIS A 51 10.71 3.62 -2.57
CA HIS A 51 11.36 4.69 -3.35
C HIS A 51 11.41 6.04 -2.63
N GLY A 52 10.70 6.17 -1.50
CA GLY A 52 10.53 7.40 -0.74
C GLY A 52 11.77 7.73 0.06
N HIS A 53 12.80 8.23 -0.63
CA HIS A 53 14.02 8.74 -0.03
C HIS A 53 13.79 10.12 0.62
N GLY A 54 12.99 10.18 1.68
CA GLY A 54 12.89 11.36 2.55
C GLY A 54 11.64 12.24 2.39
N SER A 55 10.65 11.82 1.61
CA SER A 55 9.33 12.48 1.50
C SER A 55 8.24 11.66 2.18
N SER A 56 7.33 12.34 2.88
CA SER A 56 6.21 11.69 3.57
C SER A 56 5.05 11.41 2.63
N PHE A 57 4.28 10.35 2.89
CA PHE A 57 3.08 10.01 2.11
C PHE A 57 2.10 11.20 1.99
N GLU A 58 1.98 12.00 3.05
CA GLU A 58 1.11 13.19 3.07
C GLU A 58 1.62 14.35 2.21
N GLU A 59 2.94 14.51 2.07
CA GLU A 59 3.52 15.58 1.26
C GLU A 59 3.38 15.32 -0.25
N GLN A 60 3.28 14.05 -0.62
CA GLN A 60 3.14 13.63 -2.02
C GLN A 60 1.70 13.26 -2.39
N ASP A 61 0.70 13.62 -1.57
CA ASP A 61 -0.68 13.16 -1.74
C ASP A 61 -1.23 13.38 -3.16
N ASP A 62 -1.04 14.58 -3.73
CA ASP A 62 -1.43 14.93 -5.10
C ASP A 62 -0.70 14.07 -6.17
N GLU A 63 0.61 13.86 -5.99
CA GLU A 63 1.41 13.04 -6.90
C GLU A 63 0.98 11.57 -6.83
N LEU A 64 0.64 11.09 -5.62
CA LEU A 64 0.11 9.75 -5.39
C LEU A 64 -1.30 9.58 -5.94
N ALA A 65 -2.14 10.60 -5.84
CA ALA A 65 -3.45 10.61 -6.47
C ALA A 65 -3.31 10.39 -7.98
N ASP A 66 -2.45 11.18 -8.63
CA ASP A 66 -2.24 11.08 -10.07
C ASP A 66 -1.60 9.74 -10.46
N ALA A 67 -0.61 9.26 -9.71
CA ALA A 67 -0.02 7.93 -9.90
C ALA A 67 -1.06 6.80 -9.71
N TYR A 68 -1.96 6.93 -8.74
CA TYR A 68 -3.07 6.01 -8.54
C TYR A 68 -4.01 6.00 -9.74
N TYR A 69 -4.46 7.16 -10.23
CA TYR A 69 -5.33 7.20 -11.41
C TYR A 69 -4.67 6.58 -12.66
N ARG A 70 -3.35 6.68 -12.80
CA ARG A 70 -2.58 6.01 -13.87
C ARG A 70 -2.47 4.49 -13.68
N THR A 71 -2.50 3.99 -12.45
CA THR A 71 -2.21 2.58 -12.11
C THR A 71 -3.42 1.77 -11.65
N ARG A 72 -4.53 2.42 -11.26
CA ARG A 72 -5.72 1.78 -10.68
C ARG A 72 -6.42 0.82 -11.63
N GLY A 73 -6.21 0.96 -12.94
CA GLY A 73 -6.78 0.08 -13.96
C GLY A 73 -8.30 0.01 -13.85
N ALA A 74 -8.82 -1.17 -13.54
CA ALA A 74 -10.25 -1.45 -13.41
C ALA A 74 -10.82 -1.18 -12.00
N SER A 75 -10.00 -0.75 -11.03
CA SER A 75 -10.49 -0.45 -9.69
C SER A 75 -11.57 0.64 -9.74
N PRO A 76 -12.75 0.39 -9.15
CA PRO A 76 -13.84 1.36 -9.08
C PRO A 76 -13.58 2.43 -8.01
N LEU A 77 -12.55 2.26 -7.17
CA LEU A 77 -12.21 3.16 -6.08
C LEU A 77 -11.59 4.47 -6.59
N ASP A 78 -12.04 5.58 -6.02
CA ASP A 78 -11.36 6.86 -6.17
C ASP A 78 -10.19 7.00 -5.19
N TRP A 79 -9.27 7.93 -5.48
CA TRP A 79 -8.09 8.11 -4.64
C TRP A 79 -8.46 8.32 -3.17
N ASN A 80 -9.49 9.12 -2.87
CA ASN A 80 -9.91 9.36 -1.49
C ASN A 80 -10.34 8.08 -0.74
N GLU A 81 -10.86 7.08 -1.45
CA GLU A 81 -11.27 5.78 -0.90
C GLU A 81 -10.10 4.79 -0.81
N ALA A 82 -9.17 4.88 -1.77
CA ALA A 82 -8.03 3.98 -1.89
C ALA A 82 -6.81 4.44 -1.07
N ARG A 83 -6.68 5.75 -0.84
CA ARG A 83 -5.67 6.43 -0.02
C ARG A 83 -5.48 5.78 1.35
N PRO A 84 -6.52 5.46 2.15
CA PRO A 84 -6.31 4.82 3.44
C PRO A 84 -5.71 3.40 3.32
N ALA A 85 -5.96 2.67 2.22
CA ALA A 85 -5.30 1.39 1.95
C ALA A 85 -3.82 1.59 1.62
N ALA A 86 -3.50 2.54 0.75
CA ALA A 86 -2.13 2.90 0.40
C ALA A 86 -1.33 3.38 1.64
N ALA A 87 -1.95 4.25 2.45
CA ALA A 87 -1.37 4.74 3.69
C ALA A 87 -1.13 3.61 4.70
N ALA A 88 -2.07 2.68 4.86
CA ALA A 88 -1.90 1.53 5.75
C ALA A 88 -0.73 0.63 5.31
N ALA A 89 -0.58 0.39 4.00
CA ALA A 89 0.56 -0.33 3.44
C ALA A 89 1.88 0.40 3.70
N TRP A 90 1.92 1.71 3.46
CA TRP A 90 3.10 2.54 3.72
C TRP A 90 3.48 2.57 5.21
N GLN A 91 2.52 2.83 6.11
CA GLN A 91 2.71 2.88 7.56
C GLN A 91 3.21 1.55 8.14
N ARG A 92 2.71 0.44 7.61
CA ARG A 92 3.13 -0.90 8.01
C ARG A 92 4.62 -1.12 7.71
N MET A 93 5.07 -0.72 6.52
CA MET A 93 6.47 -0.90 6.11
C MET A 93 7.41 0.09 6.80
N GLY A 94 6.92 1.29 7.09
CA GLY A 94 7.63 2.27 7.91
C GLY A 94 7.75 1.91 9.38
N GLY A 95 7.14 0.80 9.81
CA GLY A 95 7.39 0.24 11.13
C GLY A 95 7.20 1.27 12.24
N LYS A 96 6.02 1.90 12.33
CA LYS A 96 5.62 2.70 13.49
C LYS A 96 6.54 3.91 13.75
N SER A 97 6.38 4.96 12.95
CA SER A 97 6.81 6.30 13.33
C SER A 97 5.62 7.25 13.42
N ILE A 98 4.78 7.05 14.44
CA ILE A 98 4.27 8.16 15.23
C ILE A 98 4.84 8.00 16.65
N ALA A 99 6.14 8.25 16.78
CA ALA A 99 6.73 8.55 18.07
C ALA A 99 6.91 10.07 18.14
N ALA A 100 5.92 10.75 18.71
CA ALA A 100 6.02 11.88 19.65
C ALA A 100 4.66 12.57 19.79
#